data_AF-X0YBN6-F1
#
_entry.id   AF-X0YBN6-F1
#
_cell.length_a   1.000
_cell.length_b   1.000
_cell.length_c   1.000
_cell.angle_alpha   90.00
_cell.angle_beta   90.00
_cell.angle_gamma   90.00
#
_symmetry.space_group_name_H-M   'P 1'
#
loop_
_entity.id
_entity.type
_entity.pdbx_description
1 polymer ?
#
loop_
_entity_poly.entity_id
_entity_poly.type
_entity_poly.pdbx_seq_one_letter_code
_entity_poly.pdbx_strand_id
1 'polypeptide(L)'
;ELPERVKGLPTEAQQMFLKVVNSALDQYNGDEEKAFGTAWAAIKKKWKKQDDKWVKYELPETVDLKDVEIFSAANNPNGHEYTDDDLENMVDGFFKTKEELKPYLKLGHDDEQRIAQNSGLPAIGWIDNLRKVGKKLIADFVKVPKKVYDFIKAGGYRRVSSEIFWNIEVGGKKYKKLLKAVSLLGADTPACGDLDDIMALYEVG
;
A
#
# COMPACT_ATOMS: atom_id res chain seq x y z
N GLU A 1 -27.47 31.03 5.26
CA GLU A 1 -27.53 30.41 3.91
C GLU A 1 -26.26 29.62 3.64
N LEU A 2 -26.29 28.64 2.74
CA LEU A 2 -25.09 27.90 2.35
C LEU A 2 -24.22 28.75 1.40
N PRO A 3 -22.89 28.80 1.60
CA PRO A 3 -21.99 29.42 0.63
C PRO A 3 -22.14 28.80 -0.76
N GLU A 4 -22.07 29.59 -1.83
CA GLU A 4 -22.20 29.11 -3.22
C GLU A 4 -21.28 27.92 -3.54
N ARG A 5 -20.07 27.92 -2.99
CA ARG A 5 -19.10 26.82 -3.15
C ARG A 5 -19.56 25.48 -2.56
N VAL A 6 -20.49 25.49 -1.60
CA VAL A 6 -21.06 24.28 -0.99
C VAL A 6 -22.16 23.68 -1.86
N LYS A 7 -22.89 24.49 -2.64
CA LYS A 7 -23.96 24.01 -3.53
C LYS A 7 -23.43 23.11 -4.66
N GLY A 8 -22.16 23.26 -5.03
CA GLY A 8 -21.47 22.39 -5.99
C GLY A 8 -20.95 21.07 -5.42
N LEU A 9 -21.10 20.82 -4.11
CA LEU A 9 -20.73 19.56 -3.48
C LEU A 9 -21.85 18.51 -3.65
N PRO A 10 -21.52 17.21 -3.68
CA PRO A 10 -22.50 16.13 -3.57
C PRO A 10 -23.36 16.25 -2.32
N THR A 11 -24.60 15.76 -2.36
CA THR A 11 -25.57 15.91 -1.25
C THR A 11 -25.02 15.41 0.09
N GLU A 12 -24.31 14.28 0.10
CA GLU A 12 -23.68 13.75 1.32
C GLU A 12 -22.61 14.71 1.88
N ALA A 13 -21.82 15.35 1.02
CA ALA A 13 -20.83 16.34 1.40
C ALA A 13 -21.49 17.63 1.92
N GLN A 14 -22.61 18.08 1.34
CA GLN A 14 -23.37 19.21 1.85
C GLN A 14 -23.92 18.95 3.26
N GLN A 15 -24.47 17.76 3.49
CA GLN A 15 -24.97 17.35 4.81
C GLN A 15 -23.83 17.28 5.84
N MET A 16 -22.68 16.74 5.44
CA MET A 16 -21.48 16.73 6.29
C MET A 16 -21.01 18.14 6.63
N PHE A 17 -20.96 19.04 5.64
CA PHE A 17 -20.58 20.43 5.85
C PHE A 17 -21.48 21.10 6.88
N LEU A 18 -22.80 21.02 6.70
CA LEU A 18 -23.78 21.58 7.65
C LEU A 18 -23.63 21.01 9.06
N LYS A 19 -23.44 19.70 9.18
CA LYS A 19 -23.25 19.04 10.48
C LYS A 19 -22.00 19.55 11.20
N VAL A 20 -20.88 19.70 10.49
CA VAL A 20 -19.62 20.19 11.08
C VAL A 20 -19.72 21.67 11.42
N VAL A 21 -20.35 22.49 10.57
CA VAL A 21 -20.60 23.91 10.85
C VAL A 21 -21.40 24.06 12.13
N ASN A 22 -22.55 23.39 12.26
CA ASN A 22 -23.40 23.52 13.44
C ASN A 22 -22.64 23.14 14.72
N SER A 23 -21.89 22.03 14.69
CA SER A 23 -21.07 21.62 15.83
C SER A 23 -19.93 22.60 16.14
N ALA A 24 -19.33 23.23 15.13
CA ALA A 24 -18.20 24.14 15.31
C ALA A 24 -18.67 25.53 15.75
N LEU A 25 -19.87 25.96 15.35
CA LEU A 25 -20.49 27.20 15.84
C LEU A 25 -20.70 27.14 17.36
N ASP A 26 -21.17 26.01 17.88
CA ASP A 26 -21.31 25.80 19.33
C ASP A 26 -19.96 25.90 20.05
N GLN A 27 -18.89 25.40 19.44
CA GLN A 27 -17.54 25.39 20.03
C GLN A 27 -16.84 26.74 19.95
N TYR A 28 -17.08 27.51 18.89
CA TYR A 28 -16.44 28.80 18.64
C TYR A 28 -17.34 29.98 18.98
N ASN A 29 -18.36 29.79 19.82
CA ASN A 29 -19.29 30.84 20.27
C ASN A 29 -19.93 31.64 19.12
N GLY A 30 -20.32 30.94 18.04
CA GLY A 30 -20.96 31.55 16.87
C GLY A 30 -20.00 32.17 15.84
N ASP A 31 -18.68 31.96 15.96
CA ASP A 31 -17.70 32.39 14.95
C ASP A 31 -17.85 31.56 13.66
N GLU A 32 -18.63 32.11 12.70
CA GLU A 32 -18.94 31.46 11.43
C GLU A 32 -17.70 31.19 10.57
N GLU A 33 -16.71 32.07 10.59
CA GLU A 33 -15.50 31.92 9.78
C GLU A 33 -14.69 30.69 10.23
N LYS A 34 -14.50 30.53 11.54
CA LYS A 34 -13.83 29.34 12.09
C LYS A 34 -14.64 28.07 11.90
N ALA A 35 -15.97 28.15 12.05
CA ALA A 35 -16.85 27.01 11.82
C ALA A 35 -16.81 26.53 10.36
N PHE A 36 -16.84 27.46 9.40
CA PHE A 36 -16.74 27.14 7.98
C PHE A 36 -15.35 26.62 7.62
N GLY A 37 -14.29 27.20 8.18
CA GLY A 37 -12.92 26.70 8.01
C GLY A 37 -12.79 25.24 8.46
N THR A 38 -13.37 24.92 9.62
CA THR A 38 -13.40 23.56 10.18
C THR A 38 -14.20 22.60 9.29
N ALA A 39 -15.36 23.03 8.80
CA ALA A 39 -16.18 22.25 7.89
C ALA A 39 -15.47 21.98 6.56
N TRP A 40 -14.80 22.98 5.98
CA TRP A 40 -13.99 22.79 4.77
C TRP A 40 -12.81 21.86 4.98
N ALA A 41 -12.15 21.93 6.15
CA ALA A 41 -11.10 20.97 6.50
C ALA A 41 -11.65 19.54 6.58
N ALA A 42 -12.85 19.35 7.13
CA ALA A 42 -13.51 18.04 7.17
C ALA A 42 -13.91 17.52 5.78
N ILE A 43 -14.42 18.39 4.91
CA ILE A 43 -14.74 18.02 3.51
C ILE A 43 -13.47 17.61 2.76
N LYS A 44 -12.41 18.40 2.80
CA LYS A 44 -11.15 18.11 2.09
C LYS A 44 -10.45 16.82 2.57
N LYS A 45 -10.74 16.34 3.78
CA LYS A 45 -10.26 15.03 4.27
C LYS A 45 -10.98 13.83 3.65
N LYS A 46 -12.21 14.01 3.17
CA LYS A 46 -13.09 12.94 2.66
C LYS A 46 -13.53 13.13 1.23
N TRP A 47 -13.17 14.23 0.59
CA TRP A 47 -13.58 14.57 -0.76
C TRP A 47 -12.44 15.27 -1.49
N LYS A 48 -12.22 14.89 -2.75
CA LYS A 48 -11.27 15.55 -3.65
C LYS A 48 -11.98 15.98 -4.92
N LYS A 49 -11.43 16.99 -5.60
CA LYS A 49 -11.94 17.46 -6.89
C LYS A 49 -11.23 16.69 -8.01
N GLN A 50 -11.98 15.96 -8.83
CA GLN A 50 -11.53 15.19 -10.00
C GLN A 50 -12.39 15.60 -11.20
N ASP A 51 -11.78 16.07 -12.29
CA ASP A 51 -12.46 16.51 -13.51
C ASP A 51 -13.67 17.42 -13.25
N ASP A 52 -13.42 18.47 -12.48
CA ASP A 52 -14.40 19.45 -12.02
C ASP A 52 -15.55 18.95 -11.12
N LYS A 53 -15.54 17.66 -10.74
CA LYS A 53 -16.51 17.05 -9.83
C LYS A 53 -15.87 16.72 -8.48
N TRP A 54 -16.62 16.88 -7.41
CA TRP A 54 -16.18 16.41 -6.09
C TRP A 54 -16.51 14.93 -5.95
N VAL A 55 -15.48 14.12 -5.73
CA VAL A 55 -15.57 12.68 -5.49
C VAL A 55 -15.12 12.37 -4.07
N LYS A 56 -15.76 11.39 -3.44
CA LYS A 56 -15.42 10.98 -2.08
C LYS A 56 -14.05 10.30 -2.09
N TYR A 57 -13.15 10.79 -1.25
CA TYR A 57 -11.89 10.14 -0.93
C TYR A 57 -12.20 8.97 0.01
N GLU A 58 -12.44 7.80 -0.58
CA GLU A 58 -12.48 6.55 0.15
C GLU A 58 -11.06 5.97 0.17
N LEU A 59 -10.59 5.57 1.36
CA LEU A 59 -9.41 4.73 1.42
C LEU A 59 -9.69 3.51 0.53
N PRO A 60 -8.76 3.12 -0.34
CA PRO A 60 -8.97 1.96 -1.19
C PRO A 60 -9.37 0.79 -0.31
N GLU A 61 -10.43 0.09 -0.68
CA GLU A 61 -10.73 -1.20 -0.09
C GLU A 61 -9.47 -2.06 -0.16
N THR A 62 -9.11 -2.70 0.94
CA THR A 62 -7.94 -3.58 0.97
C THR A 62 -8.35 -5.00 1.26
N VAL A 63 -7.58 -5.93 0.71
CA VAL A 63 -7.79 -7.37 0.82
C VAL A 63 -6.50 -7.99 1.32
N ASP A 64 -6.63 -9.02 2.14
CA ASP A 64 -5.52 -9.86 2.57
C ASP A 64 -5.44 -11.10 1.68
N LEU A 65 -4.24 -11.41 1.19
CA LEU A 65 -3.97 -12.63 0.42
C LEU A 65 -3.14 -13.57 1.28
N LYS A 66 -3.64 -14.79 1.44
CA LYS A 66 -2.97 -15.85 2.19
C LYS A 66 -2.34 -16.85 1.24
N ASP A 67 -1.32 -17.54 1.71
CA ASP A 67 -0.69 -18.69 1.04
C ASP A 67 -0.05 -18.35 -0.32
N VAL A 68 0.59 -17.19 -0.44
CA VAL A 68 1.29 -16.80 -1.67
C VAL A 68 2.72 -17.34 -1.67
N GLU A 69 3.07 -18.16 -2.66
CA GLU A 69 4.45 -18.58 -2.89
C GLU A 69 5.29 -17.40 -3.37
N ILE A 70 6.31 -17.00 -2.61
CA ILE A 70 7.13 -15.81 -2.91
C ILE A 70 8.55 -16.15 -3.34
N PHE A 71 9.03 -17.34 -3.00
CA PHE A 71 10.40 -17.76 -3.29
C PHE A 71 10.51 -19.28 -3.35
N SER A 72 11.41 -19.76 -4.22
CA SER A 72 11.78 -21.17 -4.31
C SER A 72 13.31 -21.28 -4.31
N ALA A 73 13.83 -22.03 -3.34
CA ALA A 73 15.24 -22.41 -3.27
C ALA A 73 15.62 -23.50 -4.29
N ALA A 74 14.64 -24.05 -5.02
CA ALA A 74 14.93 -25.04 -6.04
C ALA A 74 15.76 -24.44 -7.19
N ASN A 75 16.67 -25.24 -7.74
CA ASN A 75 17.50 -24.90 -8.90
C ASN A 75 18.44 -23.70 -8.70
N ASN A 76 18.89 -23.43 -7.47
CA ASN A 76 19.86 -22.39 -7.13
C ASN A 76 19.52 -21.03 -7.76
N PRO A 77 18.43 -20.37 -7.30
CA PRO A 77 17.99 -19.11 -7.88
C PRO A 77 19.14 -18.09 -7.86
N ASN A 78 19.36 -17.42 -9.00
CA ASN A 78 20.48 -16.50 -9.21
C ASN A 78 21.88 -17.12 -8.97
N GLY A 79 22.02 -18.44 -9.11
CA GLY A 79 23.27 -19.16 -8.90
C GLY A 79 23.64 -19.36 -7.42
N HIS A 80 22.76 -18.99 -6.49
CA HIS A 80 22.99 -19.14 -5.06
C HIS A 80 22.34 -20.42 -4.52
N GLU A 81 23.10 -21.17 -3.75
CA GLU A 81 22.57 -22.30 -2.99
C GLU A 81 21.83 -21.78 -1.74
N TYR A 82 20.66 -22.36 -1.49
CA TYR A 82 19.85 -22.11 -0.30
C TYR A 82 19.61 -23.44 0.38
N THR A 83 20.14 -23.57 1.59
CA THR A 83 19.90 -24.75 2.42
C THR A 83 18.55 -24.67 3.12
N ASP A 84 18.09 -25.80 3.64
CA ASP A 84 16.90 -25.84 4.48
C ASP A 84 17.04 -24.95 5.72
N ASP A 85 18.23 -24.90 6.32
CA ASP A 85 18.58 -24.01 7.43
C ASP A 85 18.52 -22.54 7.02
N ASP A 86 18.93 -22.19 5.79
CA ASP A 86 18.83 -20.80 5.31
C ASP A 86 17.36 -20.35 5.29
N LEU A 87 16.46 -21.19 4.79
CA LEU A 87 15.04 -20.88 4.73
C LEU A 87 14.42 -20.74 6.12
N GLU A 88 14.79 -21.61 7.06
CA GLU A 88 14.32 -21.53 8.45
C GLU A 88 14.85 -20.28 9.14
N ASN A 89 16.12 -19.94 8.94
CA ASN A 89 16.71 -18.71 9.46
C ASN A 89 16.08 -17.45 8.87
N MET A 90 15.65 -17.48 7.60
CA MET A 90 14.92 -16.37 6.99
C MET A 90 13.54 -16.19 7.61
N VAL A 91 12.84 -17.27 7.95
CA VAL A 91 11.55 -17.24 8.64
C VAL A 91 11.71 -16.73 10.07
N ASP A 92 12.63 -17.29 10.85
CA ASP A 92 12.93 -16.85 12.22
C ASP A 92 13.36 -15.37 12.25
N GLY A 93 14.27 -15.01 11.34
CA GLY A 93 14.75 -13.65 11.17
C GLY A 93 13.62 -12.69 10.85
N PHE A 94 12.74 -13.04 9.91
CA PHE A 94 11.56 -12.24 9.57
C PHE A 94 10.74 -11.89 10.82
N PHE A 95 10.36 -12.87 11.65
CA PHE A 95 9.55 -12.57 12.84
C PHE A 95 10.29 -11.73 13.88
N LYS A 96 11.61 -11.90 14.01
CA LYS A 96 12.44 -11.12 14.92
C LYS A 96 12.64 -9.68 14.46
N THR A 97 12.57 -9.42 13.16
CA THR A 97 12.91 -8.12 12.58
C THR A 97 11.75 -7.42 11.88
N LYS A 98 10.56 -8.03 11.75
CA LYS A 98 9.47 -7.49 10.92
C LYS A 98 8.98 -6.11 11.36
N GLU A 99 9.04 -5.81 12.65
CA GLU A 99 8.64 -4.48 13.17
C GLU A 99 9.64 -3.37 12.80
N GLU A 100 10.92 -3.72 12.65
CA GLU A 100 12.00 -2.80 12.30
C GLU A 100 12.15 -2.67 10.77
N LEU A 101 12.21 -3.81 10.07
CA LEU A 101 12.44 -3.86 8.62
C LEU A 101 11.17 -3.66 7.79
N LYS A 102 10.00 -3.96 8.36
CA LYS A 102 8.67 -3.88 7.72
C LYS A 102 8.65 -4.33 6.25
N PRO A 103 8.91 -5.63 5.97
CA PRO A 103 8.95 -6.12 4.60
C PRO A 103 7.63 -5.85 3.86
N TYR A 104 7.73 -5.35 2.63
CA TYR A 104 6.60 -4.77 1.91
C TYR A 104 6.44 -5.33 0.50
N LEU A 105 5.28 -5.07 -0.09
CA LEU A 105 4.96 -5.38 -1.48
C LEU A 105 5.25 -4.20 -2.40
N LYS A 106 5.78 -4.50 -3.58
CA LYS A 106 6.00 -3.52 -4.65
C LYS A 106 5.57 -4.05 -6.01
N LEU A 107 5.39 -3.14 -6.96
CA LEU A 107 5.03 -3.44 -8.35
C LEU A 107 6.27 -3.39 -9.23
N GLY A 108 6.54 -4.45 -9.99
CA GLY A 108 7.64 -4.50 -10.96
C GLY A 108 9.05 -4.53 -10.38
N HIS A 109 10.04 -4.63 -11.27
CA HIS A 109 11.48 -4.63 -10.95
C HIS A 109 12.27 -3.46 -11.53
N ASP A 110 11.70 -2.68 -12.45
CA ASP A 110 12.49 -1.68 -13.15
C ASP A 110 12.69 -0.43 -12.30
N ASP A 111 13.94 -0.22 -11.92
CA ASP A 111 14.45 1.08 -11.52
C ASP A 111 14.23 2.16 -12.61
N GLU A 112 13.91 1.77 -13.86
CA GLU A 112 13.59 2.62 -15.01
C GLU A 112 12.10 2.85 -15.29
N GLN A 113 11.18 2.11 -14.65
CA GLN A 113 9.78 2.54 -14.69
C GLN A 113 9.68 3.82 -13.85
N ARG A 114 9.47 4.94 -14.54
CA ARG A 114 9.26 6.34 -14.08
C ARG A 114 8.36 6.54 -12.86
N ILE A 115 7.79 5.48 -12.33
CA ILE A 115 7.00 5.42 -11.10
C ILE A 115 7.92 5.49 -9.87
N ALA A 116 9.14 4.91 -9.88
CA ALA A 116 9.99 4.82 -8.69
C ALA A 116 11.10 5.88 -8.57
N GLN A 117 11.40 6.62 -9.64
CA GLN A 117 12.62 7.46 -9.69
C GLN A 117 12.52 8.76 -8.89
N ASN A 118 11.33 9.12 -8.41
CA ASN A 118 11.11 10.16 -7.39
C ASN A 118 9.89 9.72 -6.56
N SER A 119 9.80 10.13 -5.28
CA SER A 119 8.67 9.94 -4.36
C SER A 119 8.68 8.58 -3.63
N GLY A 120 8.75 8.51 -2.30
CA GLY A 120 7.62 8.88 -1.45
C GLY A 120 6.46 7.87 -1.51
N LEU A 121 6.47 6.95 -2.46
CA LEU A 121 5.35 6.05 -2.71
C LEU A 121 5.21 5.02 -1.58
N PRO A 122 4.02 4.91 -0.97
CA PRO A 122 3.74 3.92 0.04
C PRO A 122 3.72 2.52 -0.57
N ALA A 123 4.07 1.55 0.27
CA ALA A 123 3.93 0.15 -0.07
C ALA A 123 2.50 -0.18 -0.54
N ILE A 124 2.39 -1.00 -1.60
CA ILE A 124 1.09 -1.50 -2.12
C ILE A 124 0.53 -2.65 -1.28
N GLY A 125 1.08 -2.86 -0.08
CA GLY A 125 0.74 -3.92 0.84
C GLY A 125 1.95 -4.32 1.69
N TRP A 126 1.71 -5.09 2.74
CA TRP A 126 2.72 -5.51 3.68
C TRP A 126 2.77 -7.03 3.79
N ILE A 127 3.92 -7.54 4.21
CA ILE A 127 4.10 -8.96 4.51
C ILE A 127 3.92 -9.13 6.02
N ASP A 128 2.90 -9.86 6.44
CA ASP A 128 2.62 -10.05 7.88
C ASP A 128 3.08 -11.42 8.41
N ASN A 129 3.10 -12.41 7.53
CA ASN A 129 3.43 -13.79 7.86
C ASN A 129 4.35 -14.39 6.82
N LEU A 130 5.28 -15.24 7.26
CA LEU A 130 6.23 -15.96 6.42
C LEU A 130 6.39 -17.38 6.96
N ARG A 131 6.31 -18.38 6.07
CA ARG A 131 6.46 -19.79 6.41
C ARG A 131 7.26 -20.54 5.36
N LYS A 132 8.01 -21.56 5.80
CA LYS A 132 8.69 -22.51 4.92
C LYS A 132 7.73 -23.67 4.60
N VAL A 133 7.63 -24.03 3.32
CA VAL A 133 6.92 -25.23 2.86
C VAL A 133 7.83 -25.98 1.88
N GLY A 134 8.48 -27.04 2.36
CA GLY A 134 9.56 -27.71 1.61
C GLY A 134 10.69 -26.73 1.27
N LYS A 135 11.04 -26.63 -0.02
CA LYS A 135 12.07 -25.71 -0.53
C LYS A 135 11.53 -24.32 -0.90
N LYS A 136 10.36 -23.94 -0.38
CA LYS A 136 9.67 -22.70 -0.75
C LYS A 136 9.40 -21.84 0.46
N LEU A 137 9.31 -20.53 0.24
CA LEU A 137 8.75 -19.58 1.20
C LEU A 137 7.38 -19.13 0.73
N ILE A 138 6.42 -19.20 1.65
CA ILE A 138 5.04 -18.79 1.47
C ILE A 138 4.77 -17.62 2.41
N ALA A 139 4.09 -16.59 1.93
CA ALA A 139 3.79 -15.39 2.69
C ALA A 139 2.31 -15.03 2.67
N ASP A 140 1.92 -14.25 3.68
CA ASP A 140 0.63 -13.59 3.71
C ASP A 140 0.82 -12.10 3.43
N PHE A 141 0.08 -11.59 2.45
CA PHE A 141 0.03 -10.18 2.11
C PHE A 141 -1.17 -9.54 2.79
N VAL A 142 -0.95 -8.41 3.44
CA VAL A 142 -2.00 -7.66 4.13
C VAL A 142 -2.11 -6.25 3.62
N LYS A 143 -3.33 -5.70 3.71
CA LYS A 143 -3.65 -4.34 3.27
C LYS A 143 -3.32 -4.09 1.80
N VAL A 144 -3.55 -5.08 0.93
CA VAL A 144 -3.33 -4.94 -0.51
C VAL A 144 -4.55 -4.24 -1.12
N PRO A 145 -4.39 -3.13 -1.87
CA PRO A 145 -5.52 -2.47 -2.53
C PRO A 145 -6.30 -3.45 -3.40
N LYS A 146 -7.63 -3.41 -3.31
CA LYS A 146 -8.53 -4.32 -4.02
C LYS A 146 -8.29 -4.34 -5.53
N LYS A 147 -8.00 -3.18 -6.13
CA LYS A 147 -7.63 -3.12 -7.56
C LYS A 147 -6.39 -3.98 -7.87
N VAL A 148 -5.34 -3.94 -7.04
CA VAL A 148 -4.14 -4.78 -7.20
C VAL A 148 -4.49 -6.27 -7.04
N TYR A 149 -5.30 -6.61 -6.03
CA TYR A 149 -5.80 -7.97 -5.84
C TYR A 149 -6.56 -8.49 -7.07
N ASP A 150 -7.45 -7.67 -7.64
CA ASP A 150 -8.24 -8.02 -8.82
C ASP A 150 -7.31 -8.27 -10.03
N PHE A 151 -6.24 -7.49 -10.20
CA PHE A 151 -5.21 -7.74 -11.22
C PHE A 151 -4.42 -9.04 -11.00
N ILE A 152 -4.06 -9.35 -9.74
CA ILE A 152 -3.42 -10.65 -9.41
C ILE A 152 -4.35 -11.80 -9.80
N LYS A 153 -5.64 -11.71 -9.45
CA LYS A 153 -6.65 -12.74 -9.77
C LYS A 153 -6.92 -12.86 -11.27
N ALA A 154 -6.89 -11.76 -12.00
CA ALA A 154 -6.99 -11.77 -13.46
C ALA A 154 -5.74 -12.35 -14.16
N GLY A 155 -4.68 -12.66 -13.40
CA GLY A 155 -3.43 -13.19 -13.94
C GLY A 155 -2.56 -12.13 -14.62
N GLY A 156 -2.75 -10.85 -14.27
CA GLY A 156 -1.89 -9.73 -14.69
C GLY A 156 -0.53 -9.75 -14.00
N TYR A 157 -0.47 -10.29 -12.77
CA TYR A 157 0.78 -10.52 -12.02
C TYR A 157 0.92 -12.02 -11.72
N ARG A 158 1.48 -12.78 -12.68
CA ARG A 158 1.62 -14.24 -12.56
C ARG A 158 2.89 -14.67 -11.83
N ARG A 159 3.87 -13.77 -11.75
CA ARG A 159 5.16 -14.04 -11.16
C ARG A 159 5.37 -13.09 -9.99
N VAL A 160 6.05 -13.58 -8.98
CA VAL A 160 6.52 -12.76 -7.87
C VAL A 160 8.01 -13.01 -7.70
N SER A 161 8.70 -12.03 -7.14
CA SER A 161 10.14 -12.12 -6.93
C SER A 161 10.49 -11.53 -5.57
N SER A 162 11.15 -12.34 -4.76
CA SER A 162 11.60 -11.94 -3.43
C SER A 162 12.94 -11.22 -3.51
N GLU A 163 13.00 -10.03 -2.93
CA GLU A 163 14.25 -9.34 -2.64
C GLU A 163 14.80 -9.78 -1.29
N ILE A 164 16.09 -10.08 -1.25
CA ILE A 164 16.78 -10.59 -0.08
C ILE A 164 17.85 -9.58 0.36
N PHE A 165 17.83 -9.22 1.65
CA PHE A 165 18.98 -8.59 2.29
C PHE A 165 20.06 -9.63 2.54
N TRP A 166 21.30 -9.29 2.20
CA TRP A 166 22.47 -10.13 2.43
C TRP A 166 23.34 -9.54 3.53
N ASN A 167 23.71 -10.35 4.52
CA ASN A 167 24.61 -10.01 5.62
C ASN A 167 24.24 -8.70 6.34
N ILE A 168 22.96 -8.55 6.69
CA ILE A 168 22.43 -7.36 7.38
C ILE A 168 22.52 -7.51 8.91
N GLU A 169 22.69 -6.41 9.61
CA GLU A 169 22.61 -6.35 11.07
C GLU A 169 21.35 -5.59 11.49
N VAL A 170 20.55 -6.20 12.36
CA VAL A 170 19.28 -5.64 12.85
C VAL A 170 19.21 -5.90 14.35
N GLY A 171 18.97 -4.85 15.15
CA GLY A 171 18.98 -4.95 16.61
C GLY A 171 20.27 -5.56 17.20
N GLY A 172 21.42 -5.35 16.56
CA GLY A 172 22.73 -5.88 17.00
C GLY A 172 22.97 -7.37 16.69
N LYS A 173 22.05 -8.04 15.98
CA LYS A 173 22.23 -9.42 15.49
C LYS A 173 22.45 -9.43 13.98
N LYS A 174 23.46 -10.19 13.54
CA LYS A 174 23.75 -10.40 12.12
C LYS A 174 22.90 -11.52 11.54
N TYR A 175 22.30 -11.26 10.38
CA TYR A 175 21.51 -12.19 9.61
C TYR A 175 22.11 -12.32 8.21
N LYS A 176 22.39 -13.56 7.79
CA LYS A 176 22.97 -13.83 6.47
C LYS A 176 22.01 -13.48 5.34
N LYS A 177 20.73 -13.82 5.51
CA LYS A 177 19.66 -13.63 4.53
C LYS A 177 18.39 -13.22 5.26
N LEU A 178 17.74 -12.14 4.83
CA LEU A 178 16.41 -11.74 5.31
C LEU A 178 15.53 -11.30 4.14
N LEU A 179 14.23 -11.50 4.27
CA LEU A 179 13.27 -10.99 3.30
C LEU A 179 13.19 -9.45 3.39
N LYS A 180 13.45 -8.77 2.28
CA LYS A 180 13.37 -7.31 2.16
C LYS A 180 12.00 -6.87 1.64
N ALA A 181 11.62 -7.40 0.48
CA ALA A 181 10.40 -7.03 -0.21
C ALA A 181 9.97 -8.16 -1.17
N VAL A 182 8.73 -8.11 -1.62
CA VAL A 182 8.23 -8.98 -2.70
C VAL A 182 7.70 -8.13 -3.84
N SER A 183 8.23 -8.35 -5.04
CA SER A 183 7.84 -7.66 -6.26
C SER A 183 6.79 -8.47 -7.00
N LEU A 184 5.65 -7.86 -7.32
CA LEU A 184 4.66 -8.44 -8.22
C LEU A 184 5.10 -8.15 -9.67
N LEU A 185 5.31 -9.22 -10.46
CA LEU A 185 5.81 -9.14 -11.83
C LEU A 185 4.74 -9.55 -12.84
N GLY A 186 4.39 -8.63 -13.73
CA GLY A 186 3.51 -8.89 -14.86
C GLY A 186 4.28 -9.30 -16.12
N ALA A 187 3.59 -9.99 -17.04
CA ALA A 187 4.10 -10.28 -18.38
C ALA A 187 3.73 -9.17 -19.39
N ASP A 188 2.57 -8.55 -19.16
CA ASP A 188 2.11 -7.32 -19.77
C ASP A 188 1.72 -6.40 -18.61
N THR A 189 2.46 -5.31 -18.38
CA THR A 189 1.94 -4.23 -17.52
C THR A 189 0.67 -3.74 -18.23
N PRO A 190 -0.55 -3.89 -17.66
CA PRO A 190 -1.74 -3.44 -18.36
C PRO A 190 -1.57 -1.95 -18.67
N ALA A 191 -1.62 -1.58 -19.94
CA ALA A 191 -1.69 -0.19 -20.35
C ALA A 191 -3.08 0.33 -19.97
N CYS A 192 -3.30 0.59 -18.69
CA CYS A 192 -4.56 1.09 -18.16
C CYS A 192 -4.23 2.14 -17.12
N GLY A 193 -4.83 3.32 -17.25
CA GLY A 193 -4.78 4.40 -16.26
C GLY A 193 -5.19 3.98 -14.84
N ASP A 194 -5.65 2.74 -14.64
CA ASP A 194 -5.86 2.11 -13.33
C ASP A 194 -4.57 1.93 -12.50
N LEU A 195 -3.41 1.73 -13.13
CA LEU A 195 -2.14 1.66 -12.40
C LEU A 195 -1.75 3.04 -11.91
N ASP A 196 -1.83 4.05 -12.78
CA ASP A 196 -1.64 5.45 -12.43
C ASP A 196 -2.65 5.89 -11.36
N ASP A 197 -3.91 5.42 -11.40
CA ASP A 197 -4.90 5.66 -10.35
C ASP A 197 -4.49 5.03 -9.01
N ILE A 198 -3.92 3.82 -9.01
CA ILE A 198 -3.40 3.17 -7.80
C ILE A 198 -2.20 3.96 -7.26
N MET A 199 -1.29 4.41 -8.12
CA MET A 199 -0.16 5.24 -7.72
C MET A 199 -0.61 6.64 -7.25
N ALA A 200 -1.66 7.20 -7.84
CA ALA A 200 -2.26 8.47 -7.42
C ALA A 200 -2.98 8.39 -6.06
N LEU A 201 -3.33 7.19 -5.56
CA LEU A 201 -3.79 7.02 -4.17
C LEU A 201 -2.67 7.28 -3.15
N TYR A 202 -1.44 7.28 -3.64
CA TYR A 202 -0.22 7.17 -2.86
C TYR A 202 0.69 8.41 -3.03
N GLU A 203 0.53 9.17 -4.11
CA GLU A 203 1.22 10.44 -4.37
C GLU A 203 0.65 11.65 -3.61
N VAL A 204 -0.50 11.50 -2.94
CA VAL A 204 -1.11 12.59 -2.16
C VAL A 204 -0.57 12.57 -0.72
N GLY A 205 0.68 13.00 -0.58
CA GLY A 205 1.32 13.37 0.69
C GLY A 205 1.50 14.89 0.77
#